data_AF-A0A7V9S9N1-F1
#
_entry.id   AF-A0A7V9S9N1-F1
#
_cell.length_a   1.000
_cell.length_b   1.000
_cell.length_c   1.000
_cell.angle_alpha   90.00
_cell.angle_beta   90.00
_cell.angle_gamma   90.00
#
_symmetry.space_group_name_H-M   'P 1'
#
loop_
_entity.id
_entity.type
_entity.pdbx_description
1 polymer ?
#
loop_
_entity_poly.entity_id
_entity_poly.type
_entity_poly.pdbx_seq_one_letter_code
_entity_poly.pdbx_strand_id
1 'polypeptide(L)'
;MKKTPIAVFVACGAAAMLFFHVSAQEASAPVISAGEAAQAVRDFNSTCAACHGENGGGGDRAPALIDNPHLRTLDAGGIEAIIRTGQRAMPPFPNLPQAELSRLAAWLHSLNISGLQSAPPEQVAAGEAYFHGAGGCSGCHMVRGGGASSGPDLSAIAARTTKAELEHWLDDPTSLMGKKSLPICPGYAFCPDLQWAMQNVVLKSGEKLRGFARRRTEREVALQTLDGKFRMIPIEAISTIVQDKQSSMPKFHGNTAGRRDLLAYLGTLGGINAGALGGDVPPIRQSDIDAVMHPRPGDWSTYNGKRDGNHHNALAQITVQNIKQLQPQWTFVPGGVGLEGEPIVVDGIMYVTGGPQVCALDAATGLAIWCTPRTNGLGVQRAASARGPRANQTPPPAGPNRGVGILGDRLFYTSDDA
;
A
#
# COMPACT_ATOMS: atom_id res chain seq x y z
N MET A 1 -3.09 68.30 -49.18
CA MET A 1 -3.14 69.01 -47.88
C MET A 1 -2.53 68.10 -46.81
N LYS A 2 -1.52 68.62 -46.11
CA LYS A 2 -0.70 67.91 -45.12
C LYS A 2 -1.56 67.32 -44.00
N LYS A 3 -1.36 66.04 -43.66
CA LYS A 3 -1.71 65.51 -42.33
C LYS A 3 -0.57 64.60 -41.85
N THR A 4 0.12 65.14 -40.84
CA THR A 4 1.15 64.56 -40.00
C THR A 4 0.63 63.30 -39.28
N PRO A 5 1.42 62.22 -39.14
CA PRO A 5 1.04 61.11 -38.28
C PRO A 5 1.37 61.45 -36.81
N ILE A 6 0.37 61.29 -35.94
CA ILE A 6 0.49 61.40 -34.49
C ILE A 6 1.05 60.08 -33.97
N ALA A 7 2.23 60.13 -33.35
CA ALA A 7 2.80 59.02 -32.60
C ALA A 7 2.03 58.89 -31.26
N VAL A 8 1.36 57.77 -31.07
CA VAL A 8 0.75 57.41 -29.78
C VAL A 8 1.82 56.70 -28.94
N PHE A 9 2.31 57.39 -27.90
CA PHE A 9 3.09 56.78 -26.84
C PHE A 9 2.16 55.89 -25.99
N VAL A 10 2.33 54.58 -26.08
CA VAL A 10 1.75 53.64 -25.11
C VAL A 10 2.72 53.57 -23.94
N ALA A 11 2.35 54.20 -22.82
CA ALA A 11 3.05 54.08 -21.56
C ALA A 11 2.88 52.66 -21.02
N CYS A 12 3.98 51.90 -20.99
CA CYS A 12 4.03 50.58 -20.39
C CYS A 12 4.07 50.74 -18.85
N GLY A 13 2.91 50.74 -18.21
CA GLY A 13 2.81 50.66 -16.75
C GLY A 13 3.20 49.27 -16.28
N ALA A 14 4.39 49.12 -15.72
CA ALA A 14 4.81 47.91 -15.03
C ALA A 14 4.00 47.75 -13.74
N ALA A 15 2.93 46.96 -13.79
CA ALA A 15 2.24 46.49 -12.58
C ALA A 15 3.14 45.44 -11.90
N ALA A 16 3.84 45.84 -10.85
CA ALA A 16 4.53 44.92 -9.96
C ALA A 16 3.48 44.05 -9.24
N MET A 17 3.24 42.84 -9.75
CA MET A 17 2.53 41.81 -8.99
C MET A 17 3.43 41.36 -7.83
N LEU A 18 3.13 41.85 -6.64
CA LEU A 18 3.64 41.30 -5.38
C LEU A 18 3.11 39.88 -5.25
N PHE A 19 3.92 38.91 -5.67
CA PHE A 19 3.72 37.51 -5.30
C PHE A 19 3.96 37.39 -3.80
N PHE A 20 2.88 37.38 -3.02
CA PHE A 20 2.94 36.83 -1.66
C PHE A 20 3.27 35.34 -1.78
N HIS A 21 4.55 34.99 -1.62
CA HIS A 21 4.93 33.62 -1.29
C HIS A 21 4.39 33.33 0.12
N VAL A 22 3.20 32.72 0.16
CA VAL A 22 2.80 31.94 1.31
C VAL A 22 3.72 30.73 1.31
N SER A 23 4.80 30.79 2.09
CA SER A 23 5.49 29.59 2.53
C SER A 23 4.47 28.74 3.27
N ALA A 24 4.05 27.64 2.65
CA ALA A 24 3.45 26.54 3.40
C ALA A 24 4.56 25.99 4.30
N GLN A 25 4.69 26.58 5.49
CA GLN A 25 5.45 25.99 6.58
C GLN A 25 4.76 24.64 6.85
N GLU A 26 5.42 23.53 6.51
CA GLU A 26 5.00 22.22 7.00
C GLU A 26 4.91 22.32 8.52
N ALA A 27 3.69 22.32 9.05
CA ALA A 27 3.45 22.38 10.47
C ALA A 27 4.01 21.08 11.07
N SER A 28 5.19 21.17 11.68
CA SER A 28 5.69 20.16 12.59
C SER A 28 4.60 19.88 13.62
N ALA A 29 4.26 18.59 13.82
CA ALA A 29 3.29 18.19 14.82
C ALA A 29 3.62 18.86 16.18
N PRO A 30 2.63 19.40 16.91
CA PRO A 30 2.89 20.10 18.15
C PRO A 30 3.51 19.14 19.17
N VAL A 31 4.76 19.40 19.54
CA VAL A 31 5.43 18.69 20.62
C VAL A 31 4.81 19.16 21.93
N ILE A 32 4.11 18.28 22.65
CA ILE A 32 3.52 18.59 23.95
C ILE A 32 4.62 18.94 24.96
N SER A 33 4.47 20.06 25.67
CA SER A 33 5.45 20.44 26.70
C SER A 33 5.38 19.49 27.91
N ALA A 34 6.46 19.38 28.69
CA ALA A 34 6.48 18.54 29.89
C ALA A 34 5.37 18.93 30.91
N GLY A 35 5.07 20.23 31.03
CA GLY A 35 4.00 20.73 31.89
C GLY A 35 2.61 20.33 31.41
N GLU A 36 2.37 20.41 30.09
CA GLU A 36 1.11 19.97 29.48
C GLU A 36 0.93 18.46 29.57
N ALA A 37 2.00 17.68 29.37
CA ALA A 37 1.99 16.23 29.52
C ALA A 37 1.64 15.82 30.97
N ALA A 38 2.23 16.48 31.96
CA ALA A 38 1.90 16.23 33.37
C ALA A 38 0.45 16.58 33.71
N GLN A 39 -0.12 17.63 33.11
CA GLN A 39 -1.54 17.95 33.27
C GLN A 39 -2.43 16.93 32.56
N ALA A 40 -2.09 16.54 31.33
CA ALA A 40 -2.82 15.52 30.58
C ALA A 40 -2.87 14.18 31.32
N VAL A 41 -1.78 13.77 31.98
CA VAL A 41 -1.75 12.58 32.84
C VAL A 41 -2.78 12.68 33.98
N ARG A 42 -2.88 13.85 34.63
CA ARG A 42 -3.87 14.07 35.71
C ARG A 42 -5.30 14.00 35.17
N ASP A 43 -5.57 14.71 34.08
CA ASP A 43 -6.89 14.75 33.42
C ASP A 43 -7.30 13.33 32.96
N PHE A 44 -6.35 12.56 32.43
CA PHE A 44 -6.55 11.19 32.00
C PHE A 44 -6.86 10.26 33.17
N ASN A 45 -6.09 10.36 34.26
CA ASN A 45 -6.30 9.50 35.41
C ASN A 45 -7.63 9.79 36.12
N SER A 46 -8.14 11.03 36.08
CA SER A 46 -9.46 11.34 36.62
C SER A 46 -10.63 10.83 35.77
N THR A 47 -10.46 10.76 34.45
CA THR A 47 -11.59 10.55 33.53
C THR A 47 -11.55 9.20 32.80
N CYS A 48 -10.37 8.74 32.41
CA CYS A 48 -10.19 7.64 31.45
C CYS A 48 -9.62 6.36 32.10
N ALA A 49 -8.87 6.48 33.19
CA ALA A 49 -8.13 5.36 33.79
C ALA A 49 -9.04 4.24 34.34
N ALA A 50 -10.30 4.54 34.69
CA ALA A 50 -11.26 3.54 35.17
C ALA A 50 -11.54 2.40 34.16
N CYS A 51 -11.28 2.64 32.87
CA CYS A 51 -11.36 1.65 31.81
C CYS A 51 -9.99 1.34 31.19
N HIS A 52 -9.19 2.37 30.91
CA HIS A 52 -7.93 2.24 30.17
C HIS A 52 -6.68 2.06 31.05
N GLY A 53 -6.85 1.83 32.36
CA GLY A 53 -5.75 1.73 33.31
C GLY A 53 -5.05 3.07 33.55
N GLU A 54 -4.28 3.17 34.64
CA GLU A 54 -3.51 4.38 34.92
C GLU A 54 -2.55 4.69 33.76
N ASN A 55 -2.47 5.97 33.38
CA ASN A 55 -1.62 6.47 32.32
C ASN A 55 -1.82 5.78 30.95
N GLY A 56 -2.95 5.09 30.74
CA GLY A 56 -3.25 4.39 29.49
C GLY A 56 -2.61 3.00 29.38
N GLY A 57 -2.18 2.40 30.50
CA GLY A 57 -1.55 1.08 30.53
C GLY A 57 -2.46 -0.10 30.14
N GLY A 58 -3.77 0.11 30.02
CA GLY A 58 -4.76 -0.90 29.70
C GLY A 58 -5.26 -1.69 30.91
N GLY A 59 -6.25 -2.55 30.68
CA GLY A 59 -6.78 -3.49 31.67
C GLY A 59 -7.89 -4.35 31.09
N ASP A 60 -8.60 -5.10 31.95
CA ASP A 60 -9.64 -6.04 31.51
C ASP A 60 -10.85 -5.35 30.85
N ARG A 61 -11.05 -4.05 31.11
CA ARG A 61 -12.19 -3.27 30.59
C ARG A 61 -11.93 -2.63 29.23
N ALA A 62 -10.69 -2.21 28.97
CA ALA A 62 -10.34 -1.51 27.73
C ALA A 62 -8.85 -1.68 27.39
N PRO A 63 -8.47 -1.61 26.10
CA PRO A 63 -7.10 -1.86 25.68
C PRO A 63 -6.14 -0.79 26.20
N ALA A 64 -4.86 -1.16 26.25
CA ALA A 64 -3.76 -0.21 26.44
C ALA A 64 -3.77 0.83 25.32
N LEU A 65 -3.56 2.09 25.70
CA LEU A 65 -3.44 3.23 24.80
C LEU A 65 -1.99 3.62 24.56
N ILE A 66 -1.04 3.10 25.34
CA ILE A 66 0.39 3.19 25.05
C ILE A 66 0.74 2.17 23.98
N ASP A 67 1.60 2.54 23.03
CA ASP A 67 2.06 1.66 21.96
C ASP A 67 0.91 0.97 21.18
N ASN A 68 -0.23 1.66 21.09
CA ASN A 68 -1.44 1.16 20.47
C ASN A 68 -1.38 1.34 18.95
N PRO A 69 -1.40 0.24 18.15
CA PRO A 69 -1.31 0.31 16.69
C PRO A 69 -2.39 1.16 16.02
N HIS A 70 -3.60 1.22 16.58
CA HIS A 70 -4.68 2.03 16.03
C HIS A 70 -4.43 3.52 16.28
N LEU A 71 -3.93 3.90 17.46
CA LEU A 71 -3.63 5.31 17.75
C LEU A 71 -2.44 5.83 16.94
N ARG A 72 -1.48 4.97 16.56
CA ARG A 72 -0.38 5.34 15.65
C ARG A 72 -0.86 5.76 14.26
N THR A 73 -2.03 5.27 13.82
CA THR A 73 -2.63 5.66 12.53
C THR A 73 -3.49 6.91 12.64
N LEU A 74 -3.43 7.65 13.76
CA LEU A 74 -4.22 8.86 13.99
C LEU A 74 -3.29 10.01 14.40
N ASP A 75 -3.60 11.22 13.94
CA ASP A 75 -3.02 12.43 14.52
C ASP A 75 -3.80 12.83 15.79
N ALA A 76 -3.37 13.91 16.45
CA ALA A 76 -4.06 14.41 17.63
C ALA A 76 -5.54 14.73 17.33
N GLY A 77 -5.87 15.32 16.16
CA GLY A 77 -7.24 15.62 15.78
C GLY A 77 -8.13 14.37 15.64
N GLY A 78 -7.59 13.29 15.06
CA GLY A 78 -8.26 11.99 15.00
C GLY A 78 -8.55 11.40 16.38
N ILE A 79 -7.61 11.54 17.31
CA ILE A 79 -7.79 11.11 18.71
C ILE A 79 -8.84 11.97 19.42
N GLU A 80 -8.82 13.30 19.24
CA GLU A 80 -9.86 14.20 19.77
C GLU A 80 -11.25 13.77 19.30
N ALA A 81 -11.38 13.44 18.01
CA ALA A 81 -12.65 13.02 17.44
C ALA A 81 -13.18 11.73 18.09
N ILE A 82 -12.32 10.74 18.31
CA ILE A 82 -12.69 9.49 19.01
C ILE A 82 -13.16 9.78 20.43
N ILE A 83 -12.43 10.59 21.20
CA ILE A 83 -12.82 10.94 22.57
C ILE A 83 -14.17 11.65 22.57
N ARG A 84 -14.38 12.58 21.64
CA ARG A 84 -15.62 13.37 21.55
C ARG A 84 -16.84 12.53 21.21
N THR A 85 -16.73 11.60 20.26
CA THR A 85 -17.88 10.84 19.74
C THR A 85 -17.98 9.41 20.27
N GLY A 86 -16.96 8.92 20.97
CA GLY A 86 -16.84 7.52 21.37
C GLY A 86 -16.53 6.60 20.18
N GLN A 87 -16.08 5.37 20.48
CA GLN A 87 -15.80 4.34 19.49
C GLN A 87 -16.07 2.95 20.05
N ARG A 88 -16.88 2.16 19.34
CA ARG A 88 -17.33 0.82 19.78
C ARG A 88 -17.96 0.91 21.17
N ALA A 89 -17.33 0.31 22.18
CA ALA A 89 -17.77 0.31 23.57
C ALA A 89 -17.25 1.52 24.38
N MET A 90 -16.35 2.35 23.82
CA MET A 90 -15.90 3.59 24.46
C MET A 90 -17.03 4.64 24.37
N PRO A 91 -17.54 5.16 25.50
CA PRO A 91 -18.59 6.16 25.50
C PRO A 91 -18.11 7.51 24.94
N PRO A 92 -19.02 8.37 24.44
CA PRO A 92 -18.68 9.72 24.00
C PRO A 92 -18.46 10.65 25.20
N PHE A 93 -17.53 11.60 25.04
CA PHE A 93 -17.28 12.67 26.01
C PHE A 93 -17.55 14.06 25.40
N PRO A 94 -18.81 14.38 25.05
CA PRO A 94 -19.13 15.60 24.31
C PRO A 94 -18.91 16.88 25.11
N ASN A 95 -18.93 16.77 26.45
CA ASN A 95 -18.87 17.90 27.39
C ASN A 95 -17.46 18.17 27.92
N LEU A 96 -16.42 17.44 27.46
CA LEU A 96 -15.05 17.74 27.83
C LEU A 96 -14.64 19.13 27.28
N PRO A 97 -14.06 20.01 28.10
CA PRO A 97 -13.54 21.30 27.64
C PRO A 97 -12.56 21.11 26.48
N GLN A 98 -12.66 21.93 25.43
CA GLN A 98 -11.81 21.76 24.23
C GLN A 98 -10.30 21.79 24.56
N ALA A 99 -9.88 22.66 25.49
CA ALA A 99 -8.48 22.73 25.89
C ALA A 99 -7.98 21.45 26.60
N GLU A 100 -8.85 20.79 27.37
CA GLU A 100 -8.55 19.49 28.00
C GLU A 100 -8.50 18.38 26.96
N LEU A 101 -9.50 18.34 26.08
CA LEU A 101 -9.55 17.38 24.98
C LEU A 101 -8.30 17.45 24.09
N SER A 102 -7.87 18.65 23.68
CA SER A 102 -6.68 18.84 22.86
C SER A 102 -5.40 18.43 23.56
N ARG A 103 -5.25 18.72 24.86
CA ARG A 103 -4.10 18.22 25.64
C ARG A 103 -4.08 16.70 25.73
N LEU A 104 -5.21 16.08 26.07
CA LEU A 104 -5.33 14.63 26.16
C LEU A 104 -4.98 13.96 24.84
N ALA A 105 -5.49 14.49 23.74
CA ALA A 105 -5.24 13.95 22.41
C ALA A 105 -3.78 14.13 21.96
N ALA A 106 -3.17 15.30 22.21
CA ALA A 106 -1.76 15.54 21.93
C ALA A 106 -0.85 14.63 22.76
N TRP A 107 -1.18 14.44 24.04
CA TRP A 107 -0.45 13.54 24.93
C TRP A 107 -0.58 12.08 24.46
N LEU A 108 -1.79 11.59 24.21
CA LEU A 108 -2.02 10.23 23.70
C LEU A 108 -1.34 10.03 22.33
N HIS A 109 -1.36 11.02 21.45
CA HIS A 109 -0.61 10.98 20.20
C HIS A 109 0.88 10.79 20.49
N SER A 110 1.45 11.57 21.41
CA SER A 110 2.88 11.48 21.77
C SER A 110 3.31 10.11 22.32
N LEU A 111 2.42 9.39 23.00
CA LEU A 111 2.67 8.01 23.48
C LEU A 111 2.67 6.97 22.35
N ASN A 112 2.22 7.36 21.15
CA ASN A 112 2.01 6.50 19.99
C ASN A 112 2.74 6.99 18.74
N ILE A 113 3.44 8.12 18.81
CA ILE A 113 4.37 8.54 17.76
C ILE A 113 5.43 7.45 17.64
N SER A 114 5.71 6.99 16.42
CA SER A 114 6.86 6.12 16.22
C SER A 114 8.10 6.90 16.64
N GLY A 115 8.93 6.33 17.51
CA GLY A 115 10.17 6.97 18.02
C GLY A 115 11.23 7.30 16.96
N LEU A 116 10.83 7.31 15.69
CA LEU A 116 11.62 7.53 14.49
C LEU A 116 11.30 8.89 13.82
N GLN A 117 10.24 9.61 14.25
CA GLN A 117 9.83 10.90 13.66
C GLN A 117 10.64 12.13 14.12
N SER A 118 11.50 12.01 15.14
CA SER A 118 12.23 13.16 15.73
C SER A 118 13.63 13.39 15.14
N ALA A 119 13.93 12.83 13.96
CA ALA A 119 15.25 12.92 13.37
C ALA A 119 15.45 14.23 12.56
N PRO A 120 16.66 14.79 12.52
CA PRO A 120 16.96 15.95 11.68
C PRO A 120 16.73 15.67 10.17
N PRO A 121 16.28 16.67 9.37
CA PRO A 121 16.01 16.48 7.95
C PRO A 121 17.19 15.91 7.14
N GLU A 122 18.42 16.31 7.46
CA GLU A 122 19.63 15.81 6.82
C GLU A 122 19.85 14.30 7.09
N GLN A 123 19.45 13.83 8.28
CA GLN A 123 19.53 12.43 8.65
C GLN A 123 18.48 11.60 7.91
N VAL A 124 17.27 12.14 7.77
CA VAL A 124 16.19 11.52 6.98
C VAL A 124 16.61 11.40 5.52
N ALA A 125 17.17 12.47 4.93
CA ALA A 125 17.66 12.45 3.55
C ALA A 125 18.80 11.43 3.35
N ALA A 126 19.74 11.33 4.30
CA ALA A 126 20.78 10.31 4.28
C ALA A 126 20.21 8.88 4.33
N GLY A 127 19.16 8.68 5.14
CA GLY A 127 18.44 7.41 5.25
C GLY A 127 17.71 7.01 3.96
N GLU A 128 17.07 7.97 3.30
CA GLU A 128 16.41 7.77 2.01
C GLU A 128 17.44 7.39 0.93
N ALA A 129 18.55 8.13 0.85
CA ALA A 129 19.64 7.83 -0.05
C ALA A 129 20.24 6.43 0.21
N TYR A 130 20.36 6.02 1.48
CA TYR A 130 20.78 4.68 1.84
C TYR A 130 19.77 3.62 1.39
N PHE A 131 18.47 3.85 1.61
CA PHE A 131 17.39 2.92 1.22
C PHE A 131 17.40 2.63 -0.30
N HIS A 132 17.58 3.67 -1.11
CA HIS A 132 17.59 3.58 -2.58
C HIS A 132 18.96 3.23 -3.18
N GLY A 133 20.04 3.39 -2.42
CA GLY A 133 21.41 3.15 -2.86
C GLY A 133 22.06 1.99 -2.14
N ALA A 134 23.06 2.29 -1.30
CA ALA A 134 23.95 1.30 -0.69
C ALA A 134 23.25 0.26 0.19
N GLY A 135 22.07 0.58 0.75
CA GLY A 135 21.27 -0.36 1.53
C GLY A 135 20.51 -1.39 0.70
N GLY A 136 20.33 -1.15 -0.61
CA GLY A 136 19.65 -2.06 -1.53
C GLY A 136 18.19 -2.35 -1.19
N CYS A 137 17.58 -1.59 -0.27
CA CYS A 137 16.27 -1.88 0.28
C CYS A 137 15.18 -1.74 -0.78
N SER A 138 15.29 -0.73 -1.64
CA SER A 138 14.35 -0.49 -2.75
C SER A 138 14.38 -1.57 -3.83
N GLY A 139 15.40 -2.44 -3.85
CA GLY A 139 15.48 -3.58 -4.76
C GLY A 139 14.44 -4.66 -4.46
N CYS A 140 13.88 -4.66 -3.25
CA CYS A 140 12.80 -5.55 -2.85
C CYS A 140 11.57 -4.78 -2.36
N HIS A 141 11.75 -3.69 -1.62
CA HIS A 141 10.67 -2.95 -0.98
C HIS A 141 10.23 -1.75 -1.80
N MET A 142 8.93 -1.50 -1.80
CA MET A 142 8.34 -0.31 -2.37
C MET A 142 8.13 0.76 -1.30
N VAL A 143 8.33 2.03 -1.67
CA VAL A 143 7.88 3.22 -0.94
C VAL A 143 7.27 4.20 -1.94
N ARG A 144 6.00 4.57 -1.73
CA ARG A 144 5.25 5.54 -2.54
C ARG A 144 5.28 5.23 -4.03
N GLY A 145 5.19 3.95 -4.41
CA GLY A 145 5.25 3.50 -5.80
C GLY A 145 6.68 3.38 -6.39
N GLY A 146 7.71 3.76 -5.64
CA GLY A 146 9.12 3.59 -6.00
C GLY A 146 9.73 2.32 -5.40
N GLY A 147 10.55 1.59 -6.15
CA GLY A 147 11.14 0.31 -5.74
C GLY A 147 10.44 -0.91 -6.36
N ALA A 148 10.72 -2.10 -5.80
CA ALA A 148 10.18 -3.38 -6.28
C ALA A 148 9.01 -3.90 -5.44
N SER A 149 8.24 -4.83 -6.01
CA SER A 149 7.04 -5.44 -5.43
C SER A 149 7.28 -6.80 -4.74
N SER A 150 8.54 -7.27 -4.73
CA SER A 150 8.93 -8.56 -4.16
C SER A 150 8.87 -8.60 -2.62
N GLY A 151 9.01 -7.44 -1.98
CA GLY A 151 8.83 -7.24 -0.55
C GLY A 151 7.59 -6.38 -0.24
N PRO A 152 7.16 -6.31 1.03
CA PRO A 152 6.04 -5.48 1.43
C PRO A 152 6.31 -4.00 1.17
N ASP A 153 5.25 -3.27 0.85
CA ASP A 153 5.24 -1.80 0.77
C ASP A 153 5.45 -1.19 2.17
N LEU A 154 6.45 -0.31 2.28
CA LEU A 154 6.87 0.34 3.51
C LEU A 154 6.36 1.78 3.64
N SER A 155 5.53 2.28 2.73
CA SER A 155 5.01 3.66 2.70
C SER A 155 4.34 4.11 4.01
N ALA A 156 3.80 3.17 4.78
CA ALA A 156 3.15 3.39 6.07
C ALA A 156 3.78 2.59 7.21
N ILE A 157 5.04 2.17 7.08
CA ILE A 157 5.69 1.29 8.05
C ILE A 157 5.73 1.92 9.46
N ALA A 158 6.00 3.22 9.56
CA ALA A 158 6.05 3.93 10.85
C ALA A 158 4.69 3.97 11.57
N ALA A 159 3.57 3.87 10.83
CA ALA A 159 2.24 3.85 11.42
C ALA A 159 1.89 2.45 11.98
N ARG A 160 2.64 1.41 11.60
CA ARG A 160 2.30 0.01 11.86
C ARG A 160 3.28 -0.68 12.80
N THR A 161 4.45 -0.08 13.03
CA THR A 161 5.55 -0.72 13.74
C THR A 161 6.25 0.27 14.66
N THR A 162 6.86 -0.27 15.71
CA THR A 162 7.75 0.46 16.59
C THR A 162 9.19 0.44 16.07
N LYS A 163 10.03 1.33 16.61
CA LYS A 163 11.47 1.32 16.36
C LYS A 163 12.11 -0.02 16.78
N ALA A 164 11.77 -0.52 17.97
CA ALA A 164 12.32 -1.76 18.50
C ALA A 164 11.98 -2.97 17.62
N GLU A 165 10.75 -3.01 17.08
CA GLU A 165 10.35 -4.04 16.11
C GLU A 165 11.15 -3.92 14.81
N LEU A 166 11.31 -2.72 14.25
CA LEU A 166 12.10 -2.52 13.05
C LEU A 166 13.57 -2.92 13.25
N GLU A 167 14.16 -2.54 14.38
CA GLU A 167 15.51 -2.96 14.75
C GLU A 167 15.60 -4.49 14.83
N HIS A 168 14.67 -5.14 15.52
CA HIS A 168 14.63 -6.59 15.62
C HIS A 168 14.49 -7.27 14.26
N TRP A 169 13.64 -6.77 13.36
CA TRP A 169 13.45 -7.36 12.03
C TRP A 169 14.61 -7.11 11.08
N LEU A 170 15.37 -6.02 11.27
CA LEU A 170 16.62 -5.81 10.56
C LEU A 170 17.70 -6.81 11.00
N ASP A 171 17.71 -7.22 12.27
CA ASP A 171 18.67 -8.18 12.83
C ASP A 171 18.27 -9.65 12.57
N ASP A 172 16.97 -9.94 12.64
CA ASP A 172 16.37 -11.23 12.35
C ASP A 172 15.11 -11.10 11.48
N PRO A 173 15.28 -10.96 10.15
CA PRO A 173 14.15 -10.92 9.22
C PRO A 173 13.33 -12.21 9.20
N THR A 174 13.89 -13.33 9.68
CA THR A 174 13.19 -14.63 9.72
C THR A 174 12.14 -14.64 10.84
N SER A 175 12.29 -13.79 11.87
CA SER A 175 11.30 -13.62 12.95
C SER A 175 9.91 -13.17 12.48
N LEU A 176 9.81 -12.66 11.24
CA LEU A 176 8.54 -12.29 10.60
C LEU A 176 7.87 -13.44 9.85
N MET A 177 8.61 -14.51 9.52
CA MET A 177 8.05 -15.63 8.78
C MET A 177 6.94 -16.33 9.57
N GLY A 178 5.81 -16.60 8.92
CA GLY A 178 4.66 -17.26 9.53
C GLY A 178 3.84 -16.39 10.50
N LYS A 179 4.25 -15.15 10.80
CA LYS A 179 3.43 -14.23 11.59
C LYS A 179 2.23 -13.77 10.76
N LYS A 180 1.04 -14.22 11.17
CA LYS A 180 -0.23 -13.78 10.58
C LYS A 180 -0.58 -12.42 11.17
N SER A 181 -0.77 -11.44 10.29
CA SER A 181 -1.23 -10.12 10.72
C SER A 181 -2.69 -10.16 11.21
N LEU A 182 -3.56 -11.00 10.63
CA LEU A 182 -4.95 -11.35 11.04
C LEU A 182 -5.47 -12.61 10.26
N PRO A 183 -6.64 -13.21 10.61
CA PRO A 183 -7.17 -14.44 9.98
C PRO A 183 -7.61 -14.38 8.49
N ILE A 184 -7.90 -13.20 7.91
CA ILE A 184 -8.31 -13.06 6.48
C ILE A 184 -7.63 -11.86 5.75
N CYS A 185 -6.72 -11.18 6.44
CA CYS A 185 -5.87 -10.02 6.06
C CYS A 185 -6.30 -9.16 4.85
N PRO A 186 -6.76 -7.91 5.09
CA PRO A 186 -5.81 -6.82 5.32
C PRO A 186 -6.29 -5.82 6.40
N GLY A 187 -5.46 -4.89 6.87
CA GLY A 187 -5.34 -3.56 6.27
C GLY A 187 -3.93 -2.98 6.35
N TYR A 188 -2.90 -3.83 6.27
CA TYR A 188 -1.48 -3.45 6.22
C TYR A 188 -0.53 -4.68 6.14
N ALA A 189 -1.07 -5.86 5.90
CA ALA A 189 -0.43 -7.12 6.24
C ALA A 189 0.61 -7.58 5.20
N PHE A 190 1.68 -8.21 5.69
CA PHE A 190 2.43 -9.25 4.97
C PHE A 190 1.81 -10.60 5.38
N CYS A 191 1.45 -11.45 4.42
CA CYS A 191 0.64 -12.65 4.66
C CYS A 191 1.43 -13.92 4.35
N PRO A 192 2.27 -14.43 5.27
CA PRO A 192 3.04 -15.65 5.07
C PRO A 192 2.17 -16.90 5.29
N ASP A 193 1.09 -17.04 4.53
CA ASP A 193 0.54 -18.36 4.21
C ASP A 193 1.37 -18.98 3.07
N LEU A 194 1.00 -20.19 2.62
CA LEU A 194 1.70 -20.86 1.52
C LEU A 194 1.83 -19.96 0.27
N GLN A 195 0.93 -18.97 0.10
CA GLN A 195 0.89 -18.05 -1.04
C GLN A 195 2.11 -17.11 -1.12
N TRP A 196 2.81 -16.87 0.00
CA TRP A 196 4.04 -16.08 0.06
C TRP A 196 5.25 -16.91 0.49
N ALA A 197 5.09 -18.22 0.60
CA ALA A 197 6.21 -19.10 0.88
C ALA A 197 7.14 -19.14 -0.33
N MET A 198 8.39 -18.75 -0.13
CA MET A 198 9.45 -18.92 -1.12
C MET A 198 9.73 -20.40 -1.32
N GLN A 199 9.68 -20.86 -2.57
CA GLN A 199 9.92 -22.24 -2.96
C GLN A 199 11.09 -22.30 -3.93
N ASN A 200 11.96 -23.29 -3.75
CA ASN A 200 12.90 -23.74 -4.76
C ASN A 200 12.26 -24.94 -5.46
N VAL A 201 12.01 -24.80 -6.76
CA VAL A 201 11.38 -25.82 -7.60
C VAL A 201 12.42 -26.29 -8.60
N VAL A 202 12.66 -27.61 -8.65
CA VAL A 202 13.45 -28.25 -9.70
C VAL A 202 12.49 -29.04 -10.57
N LEU A 203 12.45 -28.74 -11.86
CA LEU A 203 11.63 -29.48 -12.83
C LEU A 203 12.35 -30.76 -13.26
N LYS A 204 11.58 -31.74 -13.75
CA LYS A 204 12.13 -32.98 -14.34
C LYS A 204 12.99 -32.71 -15.58
N SER A 205 12.81 -31.55 -16.23
CA SER A 205 13.69 -31.07 -17.30
C SER A 205 15.08 -30.63 -16.82
N GLY A 206 15.27 -30.45 -15.50
CA GLY A 206 16.46 -29.88 -14.89
C GLY A 206 16.41 -28.36 -14.66
N GLU A 207 15.37 -27.67 -15.16
CA GLU A 207 15.16 -26.24 -14.89
C GLU A 207 14.99 -26.00 -13.39
N LYS A 208 15.66 -24.96 -12.86
CA LYS A 208 15.57 -24.56 -11.46
C LYS A 208 14.90 -23.20 -11.36
N LEU A 209 13.84 -23.13 -10.56
CA LEU A 209 13.04 -21.95 -10.34
C LEU A 209 13.01 -21.62 -8.85
N ARG A 210 12.99 -20.32 -8.54
CA ARG A 210 12.82 -19.84 -7.17
C ARG A 210 11.82 -18.69 -7.17
N GLY A 211 10.86 -18.72 -6.26
CA GLY A 211 9.80 -17.71 -6.21
C GLY A 211 8.74 -17.97 -5.15
N PHE A 212 7.78 -17.06 -5.04
CA PHE A 212 6.65 -17.14 -4.12
C PHE A 212 5.59 -18.08 -4.68
N ALA A 213 5.21 -19.13 -3.96
CA ALA A 213 4.16 -20.05 -4.40
C ALA A 213 2.76 -19.48 -4.15
N ARG A 214 2.32 -18.53 -4.99
CA ARG A 214 1.04 -17.83 -4.92
C ARG A 214 -0.17 -18.76 -4.81
N ARG A 215 -0.09 -19.94 -5.41
CA ARG A 215 -1.01 -21.06 -5.17
C ARG A 215 -0.26 -22.38 -5.22
N ARG A 216 -0.69 -23.34 -4.41
CA ARG A 216 -0.31 -24.74 -4.54
C ARG A 216 -1.54 -25.64 -4.37
N THR A 217 -1.77 -26.52 -5.33
CA THR A 217 -2.77 -27.59 -5.29
C THR A 217 -2.09 -28.95 -5.46
N GLU A 218 -2.87 -30.02 -5.45
CA GLU A 218 -2.37 -31.37 -5.78
C GLU A 218 -2.00 -31.52 -7.27
N ARG A 219 -2.44 -30.60 -8.12
CA ARG A 219 -2.22 -30.65 -9.57
C ARG A 219 -1.19 -29.64 -10.06
N GLU A 220 -1.02 -28.52 -9.36
CA GLU A 220 -0.21 -27.42 -9.88
C GLU A 220 0.36 -26.53 -8.77
N VAL A 221 1.51 -25.92 -9.06
CA VAL A 221 2.07 -24.78 -8.33
C VAL A 221 2.06 -23.54 -9.23
N ALA A 222 1.36 -22.49 -8.79
CA ALA A 222 1.48 -21.16 -9.37
C ALA A 222 2.63 -20.42 -8.66
N LEU A 223 3.79 -20.37 -9.30
CA LEU A 223 5.00 -19.75 -8.75
C LEU A 223 5.18 -18.35 -9.34
N GLN A 224 5.26 -17.31 -8.51
CA GLN A 224 5.73 -16.00 -8.94
C GLN A 224 7.24 -15.91 -8.72
N THR A 225 8.02 -15.86 -9.79
CA THR A 225 9.47 -15.69 -9.72
C THR A 225 9.86 -14.30 -9.20
N LEU A 226 11.11 -14.13 -8.77
CA LEU A 226 11.58 -12.88 -8.16
C LEU A 226 11.61 -11.67 -9.12
N ASP A 227 11.53 -11.92 -10.43
CA ASP A 227 11.33 -10.91 -11.47
C ASP A 227 9.85 -10.58 -11.75
N GLY A 228 8.93 -11.11 -10.92
CA GLY A 228 7.51 -10.82 -10.95
C GLY A 228 6.67 -11.73 -11.86
N LYS A 229 7.31 -12.57 -12.69
CA LYS A 229 6.60 -13.44 -13.65
C LYS A 229 5.90 -14.61 -12.97
N PHE A 230 4.76 -15.01 -13.52
CA PHE A 230 4.03 -16.19 -13.07
C PHE A 230 4.40 -17.43 -13.88
N ARG A 231 4.62 -18.54 -13.21
CA ARG A 231 4.85 -19.88 -13.78
C ARG A 231 3.81 -20.83 -13.22
N MET A 232 2.89 -21.26 -14.08
CA MET A 232 1.91 -22.30 -13.81
C MET A 232 2.57 -23.66 -14.07
N ILE A 233 2.93 -24.38 -13.00
CA ILE A 233 3.78 -25.58 -13.06
C ILE A 233 2.97 -26.81 -12.62
N PRO A 234 2.65 -27.74 -13.53
CA PRO A 234 2.00 -28.99 -13.16
C PRO A 234 2.87 -29.81 -12.20
N ILE A 235 2.27 -30.44 -11.20
CA ILE A 235 3.00 -31.21 -10.17
C ILE A 235 3.80 -32.35 -10.80
N GLU A 236 3.30 -32.95 -11.89
CA GLU A 236 4.00 -33.99 -12.64
C GLU A 236 5.26 -33.50 -13.36
N ALA A 237 5.41 -32.20 -13.60
CA ALA A 237 6.61 -31.61 -14.16
C ALA A 237 7.68 -31.35 -13.08
N ILE A 238 7.31 -31.37 -11.80
CA ILE A 238 8.19 -31.08 -10.68
C ILE A 238 8.93 -32.35 -10.26
N SER A 239 10.26 -32.24 -10.12
CA SER A 239 11.11 -33.26 -9.51
C SER A 239 11.20 -33.05 -8.00
N THR A 240 11.50 -31.83 -7.57
CA THR A 240 11.54 -31.46 -6.15
C THR A 240 11.00 -30.05 -5.94
N ILE A 241 10.33 -29.85 -4.81
CA ILE A 241 9.89 -28.54 -4.33
C ILE A 241 10.22 -28.42 -2.85
N VAL A 242 11.00 -27.41 -2.51
CA VAL A 242 11.46 -27.18 -1.13
C VAL A 242 11.14 -25.75 -0.73
N GLN A 243 10.41 -25.61 0.37
CA GLN A 243 10.10 -24.32 0.96
C GLN A 243 11.31 -23.77 1.71
N ASP A 244 11.62 -22.50 1.51
CA ASP A 244 12.63 -21.79 2.27
C ASP A 244 12.23 -21.72 3.75
N LYS A 245 13.20 -22.02 4.63
CA LYS A 245 13.04 -21.93 6.09
C LYS A 245 13.53 -20.59 6.65
N GLN A 246 14.10 -19.73 5.80
CA GLN A 246 14.66 -18.43 6.15
C GLN A 246 14.09 -17.35 5.24
N SER A 247 14.05 -16.12 5.74
CA SER A 247 13.54 -14.99 4.97
C SER A 247 14.43 -14.70 3.78
N SER A 248 13.83 -14.29 2.66
CA SER A 248 14.58 -13.74 1.52
C SER A 248 15.02 -12.30 1.74
N MET A 249 14.49 -11.62 2.77
CA MET A 249 15.04 -10.35 3.22
C MET A 249 16.38 -10.63 3.91
N PRO A 250 17.50 -10.07 3.41
CA PRO A 250 18.79 -10.25 4.05
C PRO A 250 18.81 -9.53 5.41
N LYS A 251 19.64 -10.04 6.33
CA LYS A 251 19.96 -9.29 7.55
C LYS A 251 20.60 -7.96 7.18
N PHE A 252 20.32 -6.94 7.98
CA PHE A 252 20.94 -5.65 7.83
C PHE A 252 22.46 -5.76 7.98
N HIS A 253 23.21 -5.20 7.03
CA HIS A 253 24.66 -5.30 6.94
C HIS A 253 25.35 -3.93 6.86
N GLY A 254 24.61 -2.84 7.05
CA GLY A 254 25.18 -1.50 7.11
C GLY A 254 25.89 -1.22 8.43
N ASN A 255 26.59 -0.09 8.49
CA ASN A 255 27.22 0.38 9.74
C ASN A 255 26.19 1.07 10.66
N THR A 256 26.61 1.46 11.86
CA THR A 256 25.77 2.10 12.87
C THR A 256 25.12 3.40 12.35
N ALA A 257 25.85 4.21 11.57
CA ALA A 257 25.31 5.44 11.00
C ALA A 257 24.24 5.13 9.93
N GLY A 258 24.50 4.21 9.01
CA GLY A 258 23.55 3.77 8.00
C GLY A 258 22.27 3.19 8.61
N ARG A 259 22.39 2.43 9.72
CA ARG A 259 21.22 1.93 10.45
C ARG A 259 20.41 3.07 11.05
N ARG A 260 21.08 3.99 11.74
CA ARG A 260 20.47 5.15 12.39
C ARG A 260 19.73 6.02 11.37
N ASP A 261 20.34 6.25 10.22
CA ASP A 261 19.79 7.10 9.16
C ASP A 261 18.64 6.39 8.44
N LEU A 262 18.78 5.10 8.11
CA LEU A 262 17.69 4.28 7.56
C LEU A 262 16.47 4.28 8.49
N LEU A 263 16.67 4.07 9.78
CA LEU A 263 15.58 4.10 10.76
C LEU A 263 14.90 5.48 10.81
N ALA A 264 15.66 6.57 10.76
CA ALA A 264 15.10 7.92 10.67
C ALA A 264 14.22 8.08 9.42
N TYR A 265 14.68 7.65 8.25
CA TYR A 265 13.89 7.68 7.02
C TYR A 265 12.60 6.85 7.15
N LEU A 266 12.71 5.57 7.56
CA LEU A 266 11.55 4.70 7.75
C LEU A 266 10.55 5.29 8.75
N GLY A 267 11.01 6.06 9.72
CA GLY A 267 10.18 6.81 10.67
C GLY A 267 9.27 7.85 10.08
N THR A 268 9.67 8.44 8.96
CA THR A 268 8.87 9.44 8.24
C THR A 268 7.74 8.81 7.42
N LEU A 269 7.79 7.49 7.20
CA LEU A 269 6.85 6.75 6.37
C LEU A 269 5.58 6.38 7.16
N GLY A 270 4.83 7.41 7.55
CA GLY A 270 3.54 7.30 8.25
C GLY A 270 2.32 7.17 7.33
N GLY A 271 2.53 6.93 6.04
CA GLY A 271 1.50 6.81 5.01
C GLY A 271 1.49 7.94 3.98
N ILE A 272 0.64 7.79 2.97
CA ILE A 272 0.45 8.71 1.83
C ILE A 272 -0.86 9.48 1.95
N ASN A 273 -0.83 10.77 1.62
CA ASN A 273 -2.05 11.57 1.51
C ASN A 273 -2.82 11.16 0.25
N ALA A 274 -4.15 11.33 0.27
CA ALA A 274 -4.94 11.23 -0.95
C ALA A 274 -4.52 12.32 -1.95
N GLY A 275 -4.48 11.97 -3.24
CA GLY A 275 -4.04 12.85 -4.31
C GLY A 275 -2.83 12.30 -5.08
N ALA A 276 -2.25 13.14 -5.95
CA ALA A 276 -1.09 12.77 -6.73
C ALA A 276 0.10 12.42 -5.80
N LEU A 277 0.83 11.36 -6.16
CA LEU A 277 2.08 11.04 -5.48
C LEU A 277 3.07 12.19 -5.68
N GLY A 278 3.58 12.75 -4.59
CA GLY A 278 4.71 13.68 -4.62
C GLY A 278 6.04 12.93 -4.72
N GLY A 279 7.00 13.49 -5.44
CA GLY A 279 8.35 12.94 -5.63
C GLY A 279 8.58 12.25 -6.97
N ASP A 280 9.80 11.77 -7.18
CA ASP A 280 10.23 11.09 -8.40
C ASP A 280 9.66 9.66 -8.45
N VAL A 281 8.46 9.52 -9.02
CA VAL A 281 7.95 8.20 -9.43
C VAL A 281 8.93 7.63 -10.47
N PRO A 282 9.39 6.37 -10.34
CA PRO A 282 10.31 5.79 -11.32
C PRO A 282 9.77 5.96 -12.73
N PRO A 283 10.62 6.34 -13.71
CA PRO A 283 10.16 6.56 -15.07
C PRO A 283 9.56 5.27 -15.61
N ILE A 284 8.40 5.40 -16.25
CA ILE A 284 7.76 4.30 -16.96
C ILE A 284 8.70 3.86 -18.08
N ARG A 285 9.03 2.57 -18.13
CA ARG A 285 9.90 2.04 -19.19
C ARG A 285 9.13 2.02 -20.50
N GLN A 286 9.77 2.45 -21.58
CA GLN A 286 9.16 2.41 -22.92
C GLN A 286 8.71 0.99 -23.30
N SER A 287 9.47 -0.03 -22.90
CA SER A 287 9.10 -1.44 -23.12
C SER A 287 7.78 -1.83 -22.46
N ASP A 288 7.45 -1.25 -21.29
CA ASP A 288 6.19 -1.54 -20.60
C ASP A 288 5.01 -0.89 -21.35
N ILE A 289 5.22 0.30 -21.92
CA ILE A 289 4.24 0.97 -22.78
C ILE A 289 4.05 0.16 -24.06
N ASP A 290 5.15 -0.25 -24.71
CA ASP A 290 5.13 -0.99 -25.96
C ASP A 290 4.40 -2.33 -25.82
N ALA A 291 4.56 -3.02 -24.68
CA ALA A 291 3.86 -4.26 -24.38
C ALA A 291 2.33 -4.09 -24.31
N VAL A 292 1.86 -2.93 -23.86
CA VAL A 292 0.42 -2.61 -23.82
C VAL A 292 -0.08 -2.17 -25.19
N MET A 293 0.72 -1.38 -25.93
CA MET A 293 0.37 -0.87 -27.25
C MET A 293 0.39 -1.95 -28.35
N HIS A 294 1.29 -2.92 -28.22
CA HIS A 294 1.53 -3.99 -29.18
C HIS A 294 1.55 -5.34 -28.46
N PRO A 295 0.40 -5.79 -27.92
CA PRO A 295 0.33 -7.05 -27.20
C PRO A 295 0.68 -8.23 -28.10
N ARG A 296 1.25 -9.28 -27.51
CA ARG A 296 1.56 -10.50 -28.27
C ARG A 296 0.26 -11.17 -28.72
N PRO A 297 0.28 -11.97 -29.81
CA PRO A 297 -0.87 -12.76 -30.21
C PRO A 297 -1.40 -13.60 -29.04
N GLY A 298 -2.70 -13.49 -28.76
CA GLY A 298 -3.34 -14.17 -27.62
C GLY A 298 -3.48 -13.32 -26.36
N ASP A 299 -2.64 -12.30 -26.15
CA ASP A 299 -2.82 -11.35 -25.06
C ASP A 299 -3.99 -10.39 -25.36
N TRP A 300 -4.67 -9.97 -24.30
CA TRP A 300 -5.75 -9.00 -24.25
C TRP A 300 -5.45 -7.98 -23.13
N SER A 301 -4.56 -7.04 -23.41
CA SER A 301 -3.92 -6.19 -22.39
C SER A 301 -4.75 -4.97 -21.96
N THR A 302 -5.76 -4.56 -22.74
CA THR A 302 -6.61 -3.42 -22.43
C THR A 302 -8.09 -3.76 -22.55
N TYR A 303 -8.94 -2.90 -21.98
CA TYR A 303 -10.37 -2.89 -22.26
C TYR A 303 -10.60 -2.80 -23.78
N ASN A 304 -11.52 -3.60 -24.32
CA ASN A 304 -11.82 -3.75 -25.75
C ASN A 304 -10.65 -4.24 -26.64
N GLY A 305 -9.63 -4.90 -26.08
CA GLY A 305 -8.56 -5.56 -26.84
C GLY A 305 -7.28 -4.72 -26.93
N LYS A 306 -7.08 -4.04 -28.06
CA LYS A 306 -6.01 -3.05 -28.24
C LYS A 306 -6.48 -1.66 -27.78
N ARG A 307 -5.54 -0.71 -27.63
CA ARG A 307 -5.84 0.67 -27.22
C ARG A 307 -6.80 1.43 -28.15
N ASP A 308 -6.91 1.01 -29.41
CA ASP A 308 -7.88 1.53 -30.38
C ASP A 308 -9.27 0.90 -30.27
N GLY A 309 -9.47 -0.05 -29.35
CA GLY A 309 -10.74 -0.74 -29.13
C GLY A 309 -11.11 -1.69 -30.27
N ASN A 310 -10.15 -2.40 -30.85
CA ASN A 310 -10.38 -3.26 -32.01
C ASN A 310 -11.33 -4.46 -31.76
N HIS A 311 -11.63 -4.82 -30.50
CA HIS A 311 -12.46 -5.96 -30.12
C HIS A 311 -12.08 -7.29 -30.81
N HIS A 312 -10.80 -7.47 -31.17
CA HIS A 312 -10.35 -8.56 -32.03
C HIS A 312 -9.00 -9.14 -31.60
N ASN A 313 -8.93 -10.47 -31.49
CA ASN A 313 -7.70 -11.23 -31.25
C ASN A 313 -7.28 -11.99 -32.52
N ALA A 314 -5.98 -12.00 -32.84
CA ALA A 314 -5.45 -12.64 -34.04
C ALA A 314 -5.34 -14.18 -33.98
N LEU A 315 -5.72 -14.81 -32.86
CA LEU A 315 -5.74 -16.27 -32.75
C LEU A 315 -6.75 -16.90 -33.71
N ALA A 316 -6.33 -17.93 -34.47
CA ALA A 316 -7.13 -18.59 -35.48
C ALA A 316 -7.63 -20.00 -35.07
N GLN A 317 -7.57 -20.33 -33.77
CA GLN A 317 -7.93 -21.67 -33.28
C GLN A 317 -9.43 -21.95 -33.37
N ILE A 318 -10.27 -20.91 -33.25
CA ILE A 318 -11.73 -21.02 -33.37
C ILE A 318 -12.14 -20.59 -34.77
N THR A 319 -12.89 -21.44 -35.44
CA THR A 319 -13.34 -21.28 -36.84
C THR A 319 -14.83 -21.63 -36.94
N VAL A 320 -15.47 -21.23 -38.04
CA VAL A 320 -16.89 -21.59 -38.28
C VAL A 320 -17.12 -23.10 -38.37
N GLN A 321 -16.07 -23.87 -38.68
CA GLN A 321 -16.12 -25.33 -38.76
C GLN A 321 -16.10 -25.99 -37.38
N ASN A 322 -15.38 -25.43 -36.40
CA ASN A 322 -15.20 -26.04 -35.09
C ASN A 322 -15.96 -25.33 -33.94
N ILE A 323 -16.58 -24.17 -34.17
CA ILE A 323 -17.32 -23.42 -33.13
C ILE A 323 -18.42 -24.26 -32.45
N LYS A 324 -19.01 -25.22 -33.17
CA LYS A 324 -20.03 -26.15 -32.65
C LYS A 324 -19.48 -27.18 -31.67
N GLN A 325 -18.16 -27.32 -31.57
CA GLN A 325 -17.47 -28.26 -30.69
C GLN A 325 -17.05 -27.61 -29.37
N LEU A 326 -17.22 -26.30 -29.22
CA LEU A 326 -16.84 -25.59 -28.00
C LEU A 326 -17.68 -26.08 -26.81
N GLN A 327 -17.01 -26.30 -25.70
CA GLN A 327 -17.62 -26.66 -24.43
C GLN A 327 -17.09 -25.72 -23.34
N PRO A 328 -17.90 -25.39 -22.32
CA PRO A 328 -17.41 -24.67 -21.15
C PRO A 328 -16.22 -25.41 -20.53
N GLN A 329 -15.07 -24.74 -20.40
CA GLN A 329 -13.87 -25.33 -19.78
C GLN A 329 -13.88 -25.14 -18.27
N TRP A 330 -14.26 -23.96 -17.81
CA TRP A 330 -14.33 -23.61 -16.40
C TRP A 330 -15.28 -22.41 -16.21
N THR A 331 -15.72 -22.23 -14.97
CA THR A 331 -16.48 -21.06 -14.54
C THR A 331 -15.84 -20.53 -13.28
N PHE A 332 -15.63 -19.21 -13.21
CA PHE A 332 -15.16 -18.52 -12.01
C PHE A 332 -16.18 -17.46 -11.60
N VAL A 333 -16.50 -17.41 -10.31
CA VAL A 333 -17.42 -16.41 -9.74
C VAL A 333 -16.57 -15.48 -8.87
N PRO A 334 -16.22 -14.27 -9.35
CA PRO A 334 -15.34 -13.35 -8.62
C PRO A 334 -16.03 -12.70 -7.41
N GLY A 335 -17.30 -13.02 -7.12
CA GLY A 335 -18.10 -12.37 -6.09
C GLY A 335 -18.56 -10.95 -6.48
N GLY A 336 -19.35 -10.32 -5.61
CA GLY A 336 -19.92 -8.99 -5.86
C GLY A 336 -21.23 -9.00 -6.68
N VAL A 337 -21.86 -7.82 -6.78
CA VAL A 337 -23.08 -7.58 -7.56
C VAL A 337 -22.80 -6.50 -8.62
N GLY A 338 -23.50 -6.53 -9.75
CA GLY A 338 -23.34 -5.51 -10.81
C GLY A 338 -21.97 -5.52 -11.47
N LEU A 339 -21.51 -6.70 -11.91
CA LEU A 339 -20.22 -6.84 -12.60
C LEU A 339 -20.29 -6.19 -13.99
N GLU A 340 -19.51 -5.14 -14.18
CA GLU A 340 -19.37 -4.38 -15.45
C GLU A 340 -17.94 -4.47 -16.02
N GLY A 341 -17.12 -5.37 -15.49
CA GLY A 341 -15.71 -5.49 -15.83
C GLY A 341 -15.43 -6.39 -17.02
N GLU A 342 -14.51 -5.95 -17.88
CA GLU A 342 -13.91 -6.82 -18.90
C GLU A 342 -12.59 -7.40 -18.35
N PRO A 343 -12.39 -8.72 -18.40
CA PRO A 343 -11.11 -9.32 -18.05
C PRO A 343 -10.00 -8.86 -19.00
N ILE A 344 -8.82 -8.58 -18.46
CA ILE A 344 -7.59 -8.53 -19.27
C ILE A 344 -6.82 -9.83 -19.11
N VAL A 345 -6.13 -10.26 -20.16
CA VAL A 345 -5.32 -11.49 -20.17
C VAL A 345 -3.92 -11.16 -20.67
N VAL A 346 -2.90 -11.36 -19.85
CA VAL A 346 -1.50 -11.14 -20.23
C VAL A 346 -0.66 -12.27 -19.68
N ASP A 347 0.20 -12.86 -20.51
CA ASP A 347 1.08 -13.98 -20.11
C ASP A 347 0.30 -15.20 -19.58
N GLY A 348 -0.91 -15.43 -20.11
CA GLY A 348 -1.80 -16.51 -19.65
C GLY A 348 -2.44 -16.27 -18.28
N ILE A 349 -2.25 -15.08 -17.70
CA ILE A 349 -2.89 -14.67 -16.45
C ILE A 349 -4.10 -13.80 -16.78
N MET A 350 -5.27 -14.20 -16.32
CA MET A 350 -6.51 -13.44 -16.45
C MET A 350 -6.77 -12.63 -15.19
N TYR A 351 -6.95 -11.33 -15.33
CA TYR A 351 -7.31 -10.44 -14.23
C TYR A 351 -8.78 -10.04 -14.32
N VAL A 352 -9.52 -10.28 -13.25
CA VAL A 352 -10.96 -10.01 -13.17
C VAL A 352 -11.29 -9.18 -11.94
N THR A 353 -12.36 -8.39 -12.04
CA THR A 353 -12.90 -7.59 -10.94
C THR A 353 -14.21 -8.19 -10.47
N GLY A 354 -14.41 -8.22 -9.15
CA GLY A 354 -15.54 -8.88 -8.49
C GLY A 354 -16.26 -7.96 -7.53
N GLY A 355 -16.67 -6.76 -7.96
CA GLY A 355 -17.17 -5.71 -7.07
C GLY A 355 -16.06 -5.24 -6.12
N PRO A 356 -16.01 -5.64 -4.83
CA PRO A 356 -15.00 -5.19 -3.88
C PRO A 356 -13.60 -5.82 -4.03
N GLN A 357 -13.31 -6.63 -5.04
CA GLN A 357 -12.00 -7.31 -5.15
C GLN A 357 -11.46 -7.42 -6.58
N VAL A 358 -10.16 -7.67 -6.68
CA VAL A 358 -9.44 -8.03 -7.91
C VAL A 358 -8.88 -9.44 -7.72
N CYS A 359 -9.04 -10.28 -8.74
CA CYS A 359 -8.48 -11.63 -8.75
C CYS A 359 -7.57 -11.82 -9.96
N ALA A 360 -6.48 -12.55 -9.78
CA ALA A 360 -5.68 -13.12 -10.86
C ALA A 360 -5.98 -14.61 -10.96
N LEU A 361 -6.25 -15.08 -12.17
CA LEU A 361 -6.56 -16.47 -12.49
C LEU A 361 -5.54 -16.99 -13.50
N ASP A 362 -5.29 -18.29 -13.47
CA ASP A 362 -4.73 -18.96 -14.64
C ASP A 362 -5.82 -19.04 -15.71
N ALA A 363 -5.60 -18.41 -16.87
CA ALA A 363 -6.59 -18.33 -17.95
C ALA A 363 -6.91 -19.71 -18.56
N ALA A 364 -6.00 -20.68 -18.46
CA ALA A 364 -6.23 -22.02 -18.99
C ALA A 364 -7.18 -22.84 -18.11
N THR A 365 -7.05 -22.73 -16.79
CA THR A 365 -7.77 -23.58 -15.82
C THR A 365 -8.90 -22.88 -15.08
N GLY A 366 -8.94 -21.55 -15.08
CA GLY A 366 -9.89 -20.74 -14.30
C GLY A 366 -9.61 -20.74 -12.80
N LEU A 367 -8.53 -21.39 -12.35
CA LEU A 367 -8.17 -21.44 -10.94
C LEU A 367 -7.61 -20.09 -10.50
N ALA A 368 -8.05 -19.58 -9.34
CA ALA A 368 -7.55 -18.35 -8.75
C ALA A 368 -6.12 -18.49 -8.24
N ILE A 369 -5.21 -17.65 -8.72
CA ILE A 369 -3.82 -17.55 -8.24
C ILE A 369 -3.80 -16.73 -6.95
N TRP A 370 -4.51 -15.60 -6.93
CA TRP A 370 -4.78 -14.80 -5.74
C TRP A 370 -6.04 -13.97 -5.97
N CYS A 371 -6.68 -13.56 -4.88
CA CYS A 371 -7.71 -12.53 -4.85
C CYS A 371 -7.39 -11.56 -3.72
N THR A 372 -7.48 -10.26 -3.99
CA THR A 372 -7.23 -9.21 -3.01
C THR A 372 -8.40 -8.23 -3.01
N PRO A 373 -8.90 -7.82 -1.83
CA PRO A 373 -9.90 -6.75 -1.77
C PRO A 373 -9.31 -5.47 -2.37
N ARG A 374 -10.15 -4.71 -3.08
CA ARG A 374 -9.85 -3.33 -3.42
C ARG A 374 -9.80 -2.56 -2.10
N THR A 375 -8.64 -2.00 -1.81
CA THR A 375 -8.41 -1.31 -0.54
C THR A 375 -8.60 0.19 -0.66
N ASN A 376 -8.69 0.78 -1.85
CA ASN A 376 -8.65 2.24 -2.04
C ASN A 376 -7.47 2.89 -1.28
N GLY A 377 -6.32 2.20 -1.19
CA GLY A 377 -5.17 2.66 -0.40
C GLY A 377 -5.28 2.42 1.12
N LEU A 378 -6.33 1.76 1.61
CA LEU A 378 -6.45 1.35 3.02
C LEU A 378 -5.19 0.57 3.42
N GLY A 379 -4.52 1.08 4.45
CA GLY A 379 -3.27 0.60 4.97
C GLY A 379 -2.10 1.51 4.65
N VAL A 380 -1.96 2.02 3.42
CA VAL A 380 -0.85 2.93 3.07
C VAL A 380 -1.23 4.39 3.23
N GLN A 381 -2.53 4.71 3.34
CA GLN A 381 -2.99 6.07 3.60
C GLN A 381 -2.47 6.62 4.93
N ARG A 382 -2.10 7.91 4.93
CA ARG A 382 -1.68 8.65 6.11
C ARG A 382 -2.83 8.76 7.09
N ALA A 383 -2.48 8.83 8.38
CA ALA A 383 -3.39 9.15 9.46
C ALA A 383 -4.30 10.33 9.08
N ALA A 384 -5.61 10.11 9.17
CA ALA A 384 -6.58 11.06 8.67
C ALA A 384 -6.90 12.13 9.73
N SER A 385 -6.83 13.40 9.33
CA SER A 385 -6.77 14.55 10.24
C SER A 385 -8.10 15.09 10.75
N ALA A 386 -9.23 14.74 10.14
CA ALA A 386 -10.53 15.15 10.65
C ALA A 386 -11.63 14.41 9.89
N ARG A 387 -12.16 13.35 10.51
CA ARG A 387 -13.48 12.79 10.25
C ARG A 387 -13.69 11.66 11.26
N GLY A 388 -14.63 11.85 12.20
CA GLY A 388 -14.85 10.95 13.33
C GLY A 388 -15.08 9.48 12.95
N PRO A 389 -15.36 8.58 13.92
CA PRO A 389 -15.21 7.12 13.80
C PRO A 389 -16.06 6.41 12.73
N ARG A 390 -16.82 7.14 11.90
CA ARG A 390 -17.55 6.64 10.72
C ARG A 390 -17.08 7.18 9.37
N ALA A 391 -16.16 8.13 9.33
CA ALA A 391 -15.85 8.88 8.12
C ALA A 391 -14.43 8.65 7.57
N ASN A 392 -13.65 7.78 8.21
CA ASN A 392 -12.29 7.36 7.79
C ASN A 392 -12.13 5.85 7.57
N GLN A 393 -13.22 5.09 7.58
CA GLN A 393 -13.23 3.95 6.68
C GLN A 393 -13.60 4.57 5.35
N THR A 394 -12.66 4.73 4.42
CA THR A 394 -13.05 4.68 3.01
C THR A 394 -13.94 3.44 2.94
N PRO A 395 -15.26 3.57 2.71
CA PRO A 395 -16.12 2.41 2.73
C PRO A 395 -15.50 1.39 1.79
N PRO A 396 -15.51 0.09 2.13
CA PRO A 396 -15.06 -0.93 1.19
C PRO A 396 -15.76 -0.65 -0.13
N PRO A 397 -15.03 -0.71 -1.24
CA PRO A 397 -15.41 0.06 -2.39
C PRO A 397 -16.82 -0.25 -2.88
N ALA A 398 -17.63 0.80 -3.01
CA ALA A 398 -19.09 0.69 -3.10
C ALA A 398 -19.62 0.70 -4.54
N GLY A 399 -18.79 1.07 -5.52
CA GLY A 399 -19.15 1.13 -6.94
C GLY A 399 -18.69 -0.07 -7.77
N PRO A 400 -19.32 -0.34 -8.93
CA PRO A 400 -18.83 -1.34 -9.86
C PRO A 400 -17.43 -0.95 -10.36
N ASN A 401 -16.54 -1.94 -10.49
CA ASN A 401 -15.21 -1.73 -11.03
C ASN A 401 -15.14 -2.38 -12.41
N ARG A 402 -14.83 -1.58 -13.44
CA ARG A 402 -14.91 -1.97 -14.85
C ARG A 402 -13.67 -2.69 -15.38
N GLY A 403 -12.75 -3.08 -14.51
CA GLY A 403 -11.59 -3.87 -14.89
C GLY A 403 -10.31 -3.30 -14.31
N VAL A 404 -9.20 -3.78 -14.81
CA VAL A 404 -7.88 -3.33 -14.38
C VAL A 404 -7.07 -2.86 -15.58
N GLY A 405 -6.20 -1.88 -15.35
CA GLY A 405 -5.09 -1.56 -16.24
C GLY A 405 -3.84 -2.32 -15.81
N ILE A 406 -2.96 -2.61 -16.76
CA ILE A 406 -1.65 -3.22 -16.50
C ILE A 406 -0.55 -2.38 -17.11
N LEU A 407 0.58 -2.27 -16.41
CA LEU A 407 1.80 -1.65 -16.92
C LEU A 407 3.01 -2.28 -16.23
N GLY A 408 3.84 -2.99 -17.00
CA GLY A 408 4.94 -3.76 -16.42
C GLY A 408 4.44 -4.83 -15.45
N ASP A 409 4.94 -4.81 -14.21
CA ASP A 409 4.54 -5.72 -13.14
C ASP A 409 3.37 -5.19 -12.27
N ARG A 410 2.77 -4.06 -12.66
CA ARG A 410 1.77 -3.33 -11.85
C ARG A 410 0.38 -3.46 -12.43
N LEU A 411 -0.59 -3.64 -11.54
CA LEU A 411 -2.02 -3.59 -11.84
C LEU A 411 -2.63 -2.35 -11.21
N PHE A 412 -3.50 -1.71 -11.98
CA PHE A 412 -4.21 -0.49 -11.60
C PHE A 412 -5.71 -0.78 -11.66
N TYR A 413 -6.45 -0.31 -10.66
CA TYR A 413 -7.91 -0.36 -10.67
C TYR A 413 -8.44 1.00 -10.24
N THR A 414 -9.61 1.36 -10.75
CA THR A 414 -10.29 2.62 -10.42
C THR A 414 -10.57 2.69 -8.91
N SER A 415 -10.12 3.78 -8.28
CA SER A 415 -10.52 4.15 -6.93
C SER A 415 -11.95 4.71 -6.93
N ASP A 416 -12.64 4.69 -5.80
CA ASP A 416 -14.03 5.15 -5.76
C ASP A 416 -14.20 6.68 -5.89
N ASP A 417 -13.12 7.44 -5.81
CA ASP A 417 -13.08 8.90 -5.97
C ASP A 417 -12.69 9.35 -7.39
N ALA A 418 -12.54 8.40 -8.32
CA ALA A 418 -12.13 8.64 -9.71
C ALA A 418 -13.28 9.06 -10.64
#